data_AF-A0A7Z3AGD7-F1
#
_entry.id   AF-A0A7Z3AGD7-F1
#
_cell.length_a   1.000
_cell.length_b   1.000
_cell.length_c   1.000
_cell.angle_alpha   90.00
_cell.angle_beta   90.00
_cell.angle_gamma   90.00
#
_symmetry.space_group_name_H-M   'P 1'
#
loop_
_entity.id
_entity.type
_entity.pdbx_description
1 polymer ?
#
loop_
_entity_poly.entity_id
_entity_poly.type
_entity_poly.pdbx_seq_one_letter_code
_entity_poly.pdbx_strand_id
1 'polypeptide(L)' 'MTVKVTERDDAHMSHEGVANGIRIWDVHQQDLLVGMFHSEIDAHNYKSELETLEMKRQAQSS' A
#
# COMPACT_ATOMS: atom_id res chain seq x y z
N MET A 1 -8.34 -11.04 -6.14
CA MET A 1 -8.00 -10.36 -4.88
C MET A 1 -7.95 -8.86 -5.16
N THR A 2 -8.28 -8.00 -4.19
CA THR A 2 -8.27 -6.54 -4.38
C THR A 2 -7.16 -5.94 -3.50
N VAL A 3 -6.24 -5.24 -4.13
CA VAL A 3 -5.15 -4.51 -3.47
C VAL A 3 -5.50 -3.01 -3.44
N LYS A 4 -5.42 -2.40 -2.26
CA LYS A 4 -5.69 -0.99 -2.02
C LYS A 4 -4.41 -0.31 -1.57
N VAL A 5 -4.14 0.87 -2.11
CA VAL A 5 -3.06 1.73 -1.68
C VAL A 5 -3.71 2.89 -0.92
N THR A 6 -3.28 3.14 0.31
CA THR A 6 -3.80 4.20 1.18
C THR A 6 -2.67 5.05 1.69
N GLU A 7 -2.78 6.37 1.55
CA GLU A 7 -1.86 7.29 2.20
C GLU A 7 -2.11 7.23 3.72
N ARG A 8 -1.05 6.97 4.48
CA ARG A 8 -1.03 7.11 5.93
C ARG A 8 -0.87 8.60 6.23
N ASP A 9 -2.00 9.27 6.27
CA ASP A 9 -2.10 10.67 6.68
C ASP A 9 -2.00 10.74 8.21
N ASP A 10 -0.83 11.13 8.71
CA ASP A 10 -0.56 11.36 10.14
C ASP A 10 -1.30 12.61 10.68
N ALA A 11 -2.19 13.26 9.89
CA ALA A 11 -2.82 14.52 10.26
C ALA A 11 -3.89 14.43 11.37
N HIS A 12 -4.19 13.22 11.87
CA HIS A 12 -5.16 13.02 12.95
C HIS A 12 -4.55 12.94 14.36
N MET A 13 -3.24 13.12 14.55
CA MET A 13 -2.64 13.32 15.87
C MET A 13 -2.33 14.82 16.12
N SER A 14 -3.32 15.51 16.69
CA SER A 14 -3.24 16.69 17.58
C SER A 14 -2.00 17.59 17.47
N HIS A 15 -2.20 18.79 16.89
CA HIS A 15 -1.59 20.13 17.12
C HIS A 15 -0.12 20.35 17.57
N GLU A 16 0.65 19.35 17.98
CA GLU A 16 2.00 19.52 18.54
C GLU A 16 2.91 18.39 18.04
N GLY A 17 3.10 18.28 16.73
CA GLY A 17 3.87 17.17 16.17
C GLY A 17 4.04 17.19 14.67
N VAL A 18 4.32 18.35 14.07
CA VAL A 18 4.86 18.43 12.70
C VAL A 18 6.29 17.86 12.73
N ALA A 19 6.40 16.53 12.81
CA ALA A 19 7.66 15.83 12.78
C ALA A 19 7.84 15.25 11.37
N ASN A 20 8.35 16.09 10.46
CA ASN A 20 8.82 15.75 9.11
C ASN A 20 7.76 15.12 8.21
N GLY A 21 7.23 15.88 7.23
CA GLY A 21 6.22 15.46 6.25
C GLY A 21 6.59 14.27 5.36
N ILE A 22 6.83 13.11 5.95
CA ILE A 22 7.08 11.84 5.29
C ILE A 22 5.70 11.23 5.02
N ARG A 23 5.29 11.25 3.76
CA ARG A 23 4.06 10.58 3.31
C ARG A 23 4.35 9.10 3.19
N ILE A 24 3.74 8.31 4.07
CA ILE A 24 3.81 6.85 3.98
C ILE A 24 2.58 6.36 3.24
N TRP A 25 2.78 5.37 2.37
CA TRP A 25 1.80 4.72 1.54
C TRP A 25 1.71 3.26 1.95
N ASP A 26 0.59 2.92 2.55
CA ASP A 26 0.29 1.56 2.95
C ASP A 26 -0.38 0.81 1.82
N VAL A 27 0.14 -0.38 1.50
CA VAL A 27 -0.47 -1.30 0.56
C VAL A 27 -1.19 -2.39 1.34
N HIS A 28 -2.51 -2.41 1.22
CA HIS A 28 -3.39 -3.38 1.86
C HIS A 28 -3.91 -4.37 0.82
N GLN A 29 -3.69 -5.67 1.04
CA GLN A 29 -4.28 -6.74 0.25
C GLN A 29 -5.34 -7.43 1.09
N GLN A 30 -6.60 -7.41 0.65
CA GLN A 30 -7.72 -8.06 1.37
C GLN A 30 -7.78 -7.68 2.87
N ASP A 31 -7.60 -6.40 3.18
CA ASP A 31 -7.58 -5.84 4.56
C ASP A 31 -6.28 -6.10 5.34
N LEU A 32 -5.32 -6.85 4.78
CA LEU A 32 -4.02 -7.08 5.40
C LEU A 32 -2.97 -6.10 4.84
N LEU A 33 -2.27 -5.40 5.73
CA LEU A 33 -1.09 -4.59 5.35
C LEU A 33 0.02 -5.52 4.84
N VAL A 34 0.35 -5.41 3.56
CA VAL A 34 1.38 -6.22 2.89
C VAL A 34 2.63 -5.43 2.52
N GLY A 35 2.57 -4.10 2.51
CA GLY A 35 3.72 -3.25 2.23
C GLY A 35 3.54 -1.82 2.73
N MET A 36 4.65 -1.17 3.06
CA MET A 36 4.72 0.24 3.45
C MET A 36 5.78 0.93 2.61
N PHE A 37 5.42 2.03 1.96
CA PHE A 37 6.31 2.76 1.06
C PHE A 37 6.34 4.24 1.42
N HIS A 38 7.47 4.89 1.22
CA HIS A 38 7.61 6.35 1.36
C HIS A 38 7.21 7.15 0.11
N SER A 39 6.75 6.47 -0.95
CA SER A 39 6.44 7.05 -2.26
C SER A 39 5.19 6.39 -2.86
N GLU A 40 4.31 7.20 -3.44
CA GLU A 40 3.08 6.72 -4.11
C GLU A 40 3.41 5.77 -5.26
N ILE A 41 4.44 6.12 -6.04
CA ILE A 41 4.88 5.38 -7.22
C ILE A 41 5.32 3.96 -6.83
N ASP A 42 6.12 3.82 -5.78
CA ASP A 42 6.57 2.51 -5.29
C ASP A 42 5.39 1.67 -4.77
N ALA A 43 4.44 2.28 -4.06
CA ALA A 43 3.24 1.60 -3.59
C ALA A 43 2.34 1.13 -4.73
N HIS A 44 2.16 1.95 -5.77
CA HIS A 44 1.41 1.59 -6.97
C HIS A 44 2.10 0.51 -7.80
N ASN A 45 3.43 0.58 -7.94
CA ASN A 45 4.21 -0.47 -8.60
C ASN A 45 4.05 -1.80 -7.85
N TYR A 46 4.17 -1.78 -6.51
CA TYR A 46 4.00 -2.97 -5.70
C TYR A 46 2.58 -3.56 -5.80
N LYS A 47 1.55 -2.70 -5.85
CA LYS A 47 0.18 -3.12 -6.16
C LYS A 47 0.10 -3.84 -7.50
N SER A 48 0.66 -3.27 -8.57
CA SER A 48 0.62 -3.86 -9.92
C SER A 48 1.33 -5.23 -9.97
N GLU A 49 2.45 -5.36 -9.26
CA GLU A 49 3.17 -6.62 -9.14
C GLU A 49 2.33 -7.68 -8.39
N LEU A 50 1.68 -7.30 -7.30
CA LEU A 50 0.77 -8.19 -6.56
C LEU A 50 -0.39 -8.66 -7.44
N GLU A 51 -1.07 -7.75 -8.15
CA GLU A 51 -2.16 -8.12 -9.06
C GLU A 51 -1.69 -9.09 -10.15
N THR A 52 -0.50 -8.87 -10.69
CA THR A 52 0.12 -9.76 -11.70
C THR A 52 0.46 -11.13 -11.14
N LEU A 53 1.05 -11.18 -9.93
CA LEU A 53 1.38 -12.43 -9.24
C LEU A 53 0.11 -13.23 -8.90
N GLU A 54 -0.95 -12.55 -8.49
CA GLU A 54 -2.24 -13.17 -8.19
C GLU A 54 -2.91 -13.73 -9.44
N MET A 55 -2.84 -13.01 -10.57
CA MET A 55 -3.31 -13.52 -11.86
C MET A 55 -2.56 -14.78 -12.28
N LYS A 56 -1.22 -14.78 -12.17
CA LYS A 56 -0.40 -15.97 -12.46
C LYS A 56 -0.75 -17.13 -11.54
N ARG A 57 -0.93 -16.88 -10.24
CA ARG A 57 -1.31 -17.91 -9.26
C ARG A 57 -2.67 -18.53 -9.61
N GLN A 58 -3.66 -17.71 -9.95
CA GLN A 58 -4.98 -18.21 -10.37
C GLN A 58 -4.88 -19.07 -11.64
N ALA A 59 -4.09 -18.63 -12.63
CA ALA A 59 -3.87 -19.37 -13.86
C ALA A 59 -3.15 -20.72 -13.66
N GLN A 60 -2.22 -20.81 -12.69
CA GLN A 60 -1.53 -22.06 -12.35
C GLN A 60 -2.33 -22.99 -11.44
N SER A 61 -3.37 -22.48 -10.76
CA SER A 61 -4.22 -23.26 -9.86
C SER A 61 -5.48 -23.81 -10.55
N SER A 62 -5.57 -23.66 -11.88
CA SER A 62 -6.70 -24.09 -12.72
C SER A 62 -6.39 -25.37 -13.50
#